data_AF-A0A915P9S4-F1
#
_entry.id   AF-A0A915P9S4-F1
#
_cell.length_a   1.000
_cell.length_b   1.000
_cell.length_c   1.000
_cell.angle_alpha   90.00
_cell.angle_beta   90.00
_cell.angle_gamma   90.00
#
_symmetry.space_group_name_H-M   'P 1'
#
loop_
_entity.id
_entity.type
_entity.pdbx_description
1 polymer ?
#
loop_
_entity_poly.entity_id
_entity_poly.type
_entity_poly.pdbx_seq_one_letter_code
_entity_poly.pdbx_strand_id
1 'polypeptide(L)'
;MLRYILVFIFFNSLCYTGKAELAIFDKFVKYLLIERNVQTQLFAFDVENGLDVLRGIHEDIVDGLIIYWSELRTIFSESELYYIQHRTNIFQGIVKQDSNNNFYLNVKDIVKKFGRNTGHLLIPTIFYEGLSKF
;
A
#
# COMPACT_ATOMS: atom_id res chain seq x y z
N MET A 1 -4.40 24.79 -28.05
CA MET A 1 -4.99 23.43 -28.12
C MET A 1 -3.98 22.48 -27.49
N LEU A 2 -4.01 22.33 -26.15
CA LEU A 2 -3.03 21.51 -25.42
C LEU A 2 -3.43 20.04 -25.54
N ARG A 3 -2.63 19.28 -26.30
CA ARG A 3 -2.61 17.82 -26.26
C ARG A 3 -1.74 17.42 -25.07
N TYR A 4 -2.35 16.95 -23.99
CA TYR A 4 -1.60 16.34 -22.89
C TYR A 4 -1.22 14.92 -23.29
N ILE A 5 0.07 14.73 -23.57
CA ILE A 5 0.69 13.42 -23.67
C ILE A 5 0.99 12.98 -22.23
N LEU A 6 0.24 12.00 -21.73
CA LEU A 6 0.58 11.26 -20.51
C LEU A 6 1.78 10.36 -20.84
N VAL A 7 2.98 10.87 -20.61
CA VAL A 7 4.22 10.09 -20.71
C VAL A 7 4.30 9.17 -19.50
N PHE A 8 3.94 7.90 -19.71
CA PHE A 8 4.26 6.79 -18.82
C PHE A 8 5.77 6.57 -18.78
N ILE A 9 6.44 6.99 -17.72
CA ILE A 9 7.81 6.55 -17.42
C ILE A 9 7.91 6.26 -15.93
N PHE A 10 7.90 4.95 -15.64
CA PHE A 10 8.53 4.26 -14.51
C PHE A 10 8.62 4.98 -13.15
N PHE A 11 7.88 4.46 -12.17
CA PHE A 11 8.42 4.28 -10.81
C PHE A 11 8.24 2.83 -10.36
N ASN A 12 9.09 1.95 -10.91
CA ASN A 12 9.57 0.79 -10.15
C ASN A 12 10.24 1.22 -8.82
N SER A 13 10.51 2.52 -8.64
CA SER A 13 11.27 3.10 -7.53
C SER A 13 10.48 3.53 -6.29
N LEU A 14 9.15 3.45 -6.30
CA LEU A 14 8.35 3.64 -5.07
C LEU A 14 8.07 2.32 -4.34
N CYS A 15 8.14 1.18 -5.04
CA CYS A 15 8.11 -0.16 -4.47
C CYS A 15 9.24 -1.02 -5.07
N TYR A 16 10.51 -0.67 -4.83
CA TYR A 16 11.64 -1.54 -5.23
C TYR A 16 11.72 -2.70 -4.24
N THR A 17 10.94 -3.73 -4.52
CA THR A 17 10.88 -4.96 -3.75
C THR A 17 10.86 -6.12 -4.75
N GLY A 18 11.50 -7.25 -4.45
CA GLY A 18 11.55 -8.43 -5.33
C GLY A 18 10.16 -8.94 -5.75
N LYS A 19 10.09 -9.81 -6.76
CA LYS A 19 8.80 -10.27 -7.35
C LYS A 19 7.76 -10.75 -6.32
N ALA A 20 8.19 -11.44 -5.27
CA ALA A 20 7.29 -11.94 -4.21
C ALA A 20 6.74 -10.81 -3.32
N GLU A 21 7.56 -9.79 -3.08
CA GLU A 21 7.20 -8.65 -2.25
C GLU A 21 6.17 -7.74 -2.95
N LEU A 22 6.31 -7.56 -4.26
CA LEU A 22 5.31 -6.88 -5.10
C LEU A 22 3.96 -7.61 -5.05
N ALA A 23 3.94 -8.94 -5.17
CA ALA A 23 2.70 -9.70 -5.11
C ALA A 23 1.98 -9.59 -3.74
N ILE A 24 2.73 -9.57 -2.64
CA ILE A 24 2.18 -9.37 -1.29
C ILE A 24 1.62 -7.96 -1.13
N PHE A 25 2.37 -6.95 -1.59
CA PHE A 25 1.92 -5.56 -1.57
C PHE A 25 0.65 -5.37 -2.42
N ASP A 26 0.59 -5.94 -3.61
CA ASP A 26 -0.57 -5.85 -4.50
C ASP A 26 -1.83 -6.44 -3.86
N LYS A 27 -1.71 -7.61 -3.21
CA LYS A 27 -2.81 -8.21 -2.45
C LYS A 27 -3.26 -7.31 -1.30
N PHE A 28 -2.32 -6.71 -0.60
CA PHE A 28 -2.61 -5.82 0.53
C PHE A 28 -3.33 -4.55 0.08
N VAL A 29 -2.85 -3.88 -0.97
CA VAL A 29 -3.49 -2.69 -1.56
C VAL A 29 -4.90 -3.02 -2.03
N LYS A 30 -5.11 -4.13 -2.73
CA LYS A 30 -6.45 -4.56 -3.15
C LYS A 30 -7.38 -4.76 -1.97
N TYR A 31 -6.91 -5.43 -0.92
CA TYR A 31 -7.69 -5.62 0.30
C TYR A 31 -8.09 -4.28 0.93
N LEU A 32 -7.17 -3.32 1.03
CA LEU A 32 -7.50 -1.99 1.55
C LEU A 32 -8.56 -1.27 0.71
N LEU A 33 -8.40 -1.26 -0.61
CA LEU A 33 -9.26 -0.48 -1.50
C LEU A 33 -10.64 -1.12 -1.70
N ILE A 34 -10.70 -2.45 -1.83
CA ILE A 34 -11.92 -3.18 -2.16
C ILE A 34 -12.64 -3.61 -0.89
N GLU A 35 -11.99 -4.43 -0.06
CA GLU A 35 -12.63 -5.09 1.09
C GLU A 35 -12.80 -4.13 2.28
N ARG A 36 -11.81 -3.26 2.51
CA ARG A 36 -11.84 -2.26 3.59
C ARG A 36 -12.38 -0.91 3.13
N ASN A 37 -12.70 -0.76 1.85
CA ASN A 37 -13.23 0.46 1.24
C ASN A 37 -12.45 1.74 1.63
N VAL A 38 -11.13 1.63 1.73
CA VAL A 38 -10.25 2.76 2.06
C VAL A 38 -10.24 3.73 0.87
N GLN A 39 -10.66 4.96 1.12
CA GLN A 39 -10.69 6.00 0.10
C GLN A 39 -9.30 6.47 -0.28
N THR A 40 -9.12 6.77 -1.57
CA THR A 40 -7.89 7.36 -2.10
C THR A 40 -8.08 8.83 -2.39
N GLN A 41 -7.01 9.60 -2.26
CA GLN A 41 -6.97 11.04 -2.52
C GLN A 41 -5.94 11.36 -3.60
N LEU A 42 -6.08 12.53 -4.22
CA LEU A 42 -5.08 13.09 -5.12
C LEU A 42 -4.11 13.96 -4.32
N PHE A 43 -2.82 13.78 -4.57
CA PHE A 43 -1.73 14.54 -3.97
C PHE A 43 -0.91 15.18 -5.08
N ALA A 44 -0.58 16.45 -4.92
CA ALA A 44 0.29 17.18 -5.82
C ALA A 44 1.71 17.21 -5.23
N PHE A 45 2.70 16.87 -6.04
CA PHE A 45 4.11 16.90 -5.68
C PHE A 45 4.84 17.89 -6.59
N ASP A 46 5.60 18.78 -5.98
CA ASP A 46 6.49 19.67 -6.72
C ASP A 46 7.61 18.86 -7.37
N VAL A 47 7.75 19.00 -8.68
CA VAL A 47 8.85 18.44 -9.47
C VAL A 47 9.55 19.57 -10.23
N GLU A 48 10.76 19.32 -10.72
CA GLU A 48 11.68 20.35 -11.25
C GLU A 48 11.05 21.30 -12.30
N ASN A 49 10.02 20.86 -13.03
CA ASN A 49 9.33 21.65 -14.06
C ASN A 49 7.79 21.62 -13.96
N GLY A 50 7.20 21.37 -12.78
CA GLY A 50 5.75 21.39 -12.64
C GLY A 50 5.20 20.72 -11.39
N LEU A 51 3.92 20.33 -11.47
CA LEU A 51 3.22 19.57 -10.45
C LEU A 51 2.86 18.19 -10.99
N ASP A 52 3.35 17.15 -10.34
CA ASP A 52 2.89 15.79 -10.56
C ASP A 52 1.73 15.49 -9.62
N VAL A 53 0.58 15.11 -10.19
CA VAL A 53 -0.60 14.74 -9.42
C VAL A 53 -0.73 13.23 -9.40
N LEU A 54 -0.56 12.64 -8.22
CA LEU A 54 -0.60 11.19 -8.00
C LEU A 54 -1.73 10.83 -7.05
N ARG A 55 -2.24 9.61 -7.18
CA ARG A 55 -3.30 9.08 -6.30
C ARG A 55 -2.70 8.20 -5.22
N GLY A 56 -3.22 8.29 -4.00
CA GLY A 56 -2.72 7.49 -2.89
C GLY A 56 -3.66 7.43 -1.69
N ILE A 57 -3.16 6.86 -0.60
CA ILE A 57 -3.81 6.81 0.71
C ILE A 57 -3.00 7.67 1.69
N HIS A 58 -3.63 8.65 2.32
CA HIS A 58 -3.02 9.41 3.41
C HIS A 58 -3.09 8.60 4.71
N GLU A 59 -2.07 8.70 5.56
CA GLU A 59 -2.00 7.98 6.82
C GLU A 59 -3.18 8.28 7.76
N ASP A 60 -3.70 9.52 7.72
CA ASP A 60 -4.85 9.95 8.52
C ASP A 60 -6.15 9.26 8.12
N ILE A 61 -6.32 8.87 6.85
CA ILE A 61 -7.53 8.15 6.39
C ILE A 61 -7.61 6.77 7.02
N VAL A 62 -6.46 6.19 7.32
CA VAL A 62 -6.31 4.84 7.86
C VAL A 62 -5.89 4.86 9.33
N ASP A 63 -5.99 6.01 10.00
CA ASP A 63 -5.67 6.10 11.41
C ASP A 63 -6.64 5.25 12.24
N GLY A 64 -6.11 4.50 13.20
CA GLY A 64 -6.86 3.50 13.97
C GLY A 64 -7.32 2.27 13.17
N LEU A 65 -7.04 2.16 11.86
CA LEU A 65 -7.40 0.99 11.08
C LEU A 65 -6.44 -0.17 11.41
N ILE A 66 -6.99 -1.20 12.06
CA ILE A 66 -6.29 -2.42 12.45
C ILE A 66 -6.71 -3.58 11.53
N ILE A 67 -5.74 -4.41 11.17
CA ILE A 67 -5.99 -5.69 10.49
C ILE A 67 -5.35 -6.81 11.31
N TYR A 68 -6.18 -7.74 11.77
CA TYR A 68 -5.72 -8.90 12.53
C TYR A 68 -5.21 -10.02 11.62
N TRP A 69 -4.36 -10.90 12.17
CA TRP A 69 -3.84 -12.05 11.44
C TRP A 69 -4.94 -12.97 10.91
N SER A 70 -6.04 -13.11 11.65
CA SER A 70 -7.22 -13.88 11.22
C SER A 70 -7.82 -13.33 9.92
N GLU A 71 -7.85 -12.02 9.76
CA GLU A 71 -8.31 -11.37 8.52
C GLU A 71 -7.29 -11.58 7.39
N LEU A 72 -6.00 -11.45 7.68
CA LEU A 72 -4.94 -11.65 6.68
C LEU A 72 -4.93 -13.08 6.10
N ARG A 73 -5.34 -14.09 6.87
CA ARG A 73 -5.51 -15.48 6.41
C ARG A 73 -6.56 -15.65 5.30
N THR A 74 -7.44 -14.68 5.10
CA THR A 74 -8.42 -14.70 4.00
C THR A 74 -7.81 -14.25 2.66
N ILE A 75 -6.62 -13.62 2.70
CA ILE A 75 -5.99 -12.95 1.55
C ILE A 75 -4.65 -13.61 1.20
N PHE A 76 -3.91 -14.04 2.22
CA PHE A 76 -2.57 -14.57 2.12
C PHE A 76 -2.53 -16.06 2.48
N SER A 77 -1.70 -16.80 1.77
CA SER A 77 -1.35 -18.17 2.14
C SER A 77 -0.49 -18.20 3.41
N GLU A 78 -0.44 -19.34 4.09
CA GLU A 78 0.37 -19.52 5.31
C GLU A 78 1.86 -19.20 5.08
N SER A 79 2.41 -19.53 3.91
CA SER A 79 3.82 -19.24 3.59
C SER A 79 4.06 -17.73 3.42
N GLU A 80 3.12 -17.01 2.82
CA GLU A 80 3.16 -15.54 2.70
C GLU A 80 3.03 -14.88 4.07
N LEU A 81 2.13 -15.37 4.94
CA LEU A 81 1.99 -14.88 6.31
C LEU A 81 3.25 -15.12 7.14
N TYR A 82 3.82 -16.32 7.06
CA TYR A 82 5.09 -16.64 7.72
C TYR A 82 6.21 -15.71 7.23
N TYR A 83 6.27 -15.49 5.92
CA TYR A 83 7.21 -14.57 5.30
C TYR A 83 7.02 -13.13 5.81
N ILE A 84 5.80 -12.60 5.84
CA ILE A 84 5.46 -11.28 6.40
C ILE A 84 5.94 -11.18 7.85
N GLN A 85 5.62 -12.18 8.68
CA GLN A 85 5.92 -12.17 10.11
C GLN A 85 7.43 -12.23 10.42
N HIS A 86 8.22 -12.98 9.64
CA HIS A 86 9.60 -13.34 10.02
C HIS A 86 10.69 -12.82 9.08
N ARG A 87 10.37 -12.34 7.87
CA ARG A 87 11.37 -12.22 6.80
C ARG A 87 11.38 -10.90 6.02
N THR A 88 10.35 -10.06 6.09
CA THR A 88 10.27 -8.88 5.20
C THR A 88 10.77 -7.59 5.84
N ASN A 89 11.67 -6.89 5.18
CA ASN A 89 12.03 -5.49 5.51
C ASN A 89 10.81 -4.56 5.48
N ILE A 90 9.81 -4.94 4.69
CA ILE A 90 8.54 -4.25 4.52
C ILE A 90 7.79 -4.16 5.84
N PHE A 91 7.47 -5.29 6.47
CA PHE A 91 6.66 -5.31 7.68
C PHE A 91 7.46 -5.43 8.98
N GLN A 92 8.79 -5.40 8.87
CA GLN A 92 9.68 -5.42 10.04
C GLN A 92 9.33 -4.26 10.98
N GLY A 93 8.99 -4.61 12.23
CA GLY A 93 8.59 -3.66 13.28
C GLY A 93 7.17 -3.12 13.16
N ILE A 94 6.39 -3.55 12.16
CA ILE A 94 4.98 -3.16 11.96
C ILE A 94 4.01 -4.20 12.55
N VAL A 95 4.43 -5.47 12.56
CA VAL A 95 3.67 -6.55 13.20
C VAL A 95 3.71 -6.38 14.72
N LYS A 96 2.53 -6.30 15.33
CA LYS A 96 2.34 -6.14 16.77
C LYS A 96 1.55 -7.31 17.32
N GLN A 97 1.59 -7.47 18.63
CA GLN A 97 0.84 -8.49 19.37
C GLN A 97 0.00 -7.79 20.43
N ASP A 98 -1.29 -8.13 20.53
CA ASP A 98 -2.18 -7.61 21.58
C ASP A 98 -2.06 -8.41 22.88
N SER A 99 -2.79 -7.99 23.92
CA SER A 99 -2.81 -8.67 25.23
C SER A 99 -3.38 -10.10 25.20
N ASN A 100 -4.09 -10.46 24.14
CA ASN A 100 -4.70 -11.78 23.94
C ASN A 100 -3.84 -12.68 23.05
N ASN A 101 -2.58 -12.29 22.80
CA ASN A 101 -1.65 -12.95 21.89
C ASN A 101 -2.08 -12.97 20.41
N ASN A 102 -3.00 -12.10 19.99
CA ASN A 102 -3.33 -11.97 18.57
C ASN A 102 -2.32 -11.05 17.88
N PHE A 103 -1.81 -11.50 16.73
CA PHE A 103 -0.97 -10.67 15.88
C PHE A 103 -1.85 -9.73 15.03
N TYR A 104 -1.40 -8.49 14.88
CA TYR A 104 -2.10 -7.48 14.09
C TYR A 104 -1.14 -6.47 13.46
N LEU A 105 -1.66 -5.70 12.51
CA LEU A 105 -0.98 -4.60 11.83
C LEU A 105 -1.82 -3.32 11.97
N ASN A 106 -1.18 -2.18 12.19
CA ASN A 106 -1.84 -0.89 11.96
C ASN A 106 -1.59 -0.46 10.51
N VAL A 107 -2.66 -0.13 9.79
CA VAL A 107 -2.53 0.28 8.38
C VAL A 107 -1.75 1.59 8.26
N LYS A 108 -1.86 2.49 9.24
CA LYS A 108 -1.03 3.71 9.35
C LYS A 108 0.47 3.43 9.29
N ASP A 109 0.94 2.44 10.04
CA ASP A 109 2.36 2.08 10.09
C ASP A 109 2.84 1.55 8.73
N ILE A 110 1.97 0.83 8.01
CA ILE A 110 2.21 0.34 6.65
C ILE A 110 2.30 1.51 5.68
N VAL A 111 1.33 2.43 5.72
CA VAL A 111 1.34 3.63 4.88
C VAL A 111 2.61 4.46 5.10
N LYS A 112 3.02 4.66 6.36
CA LYS A 112 4.28 5.37 6.68
C LYS A 112 5.51 4.68 6.10
N LYS A 113 5.60 3.35 6.26
CA LYS A 113 6.75 2.57 5.81
C LYS A 113 6.89 2.60 4.29
N PHE A 114 5.82 2.29 3.58
CA PHE A 114 5.82 2.27 2.11
C PHE A 114 5.86 3.68 1.51
N GLY A 115 5.22 4.64 2.17
CA GLY A 115 5.29 6.06 1.87
C GLY A 115 6.63 6.69 2.21
N ARG A 116 7.62 5.93 2.72
CA ARG A 116 8.96 6.42 3.10
C ARG A 116 8.91 7.67 3.99
N ASN A 117 8.05 7.64 5.00
CA ASN A 117 7.80 8.72 5.96
C ASN A 117 7.20 10.00 5.36
N THR A 118 6.70 9.99 4.11
CA THR A 118 5.92 11.11 3.58
C THR A 118 4.52 11.20 4.19
N GLY A 119 4.02 10.11 4.79
CA GLY A 119 2.64 10.01 5.27
C GLY A 119 1.63 9.63 4.18
N HIS A 120 2.10 9.36 2.95
CA HIS A 120 1.26 8.97 1.83
C HIS A 120 1.74 7.66 1.20
N LEU A 121 0.82 6.71 1.03
CA LEU A 121 1.05 5.53 0.21
C LEU A 121 0.53 5.80 -1.20
N LEU A 122 1.44 5.99 -2.15
CA LEU A 122 1.08 6.19 -3.56
C LEU A 122 0.62 4.87 -4.18
N ILE A 123 -0.54 4.90 -4.85
CA ILE A 123 -1.12 3.74 -5.53
C ILE A 123 -0.87 3.90 -7.03
N PRO A 124 -0.14 2.96 -7.67
CA PRO A 124 0.12 3.03 -9.10
C PRO A 124 -1.17 3.00 -9.93
N THR A 125 -1.22 3.77 -11.02
CA THR A 125 -2.40 3.88 -11.91
C THR A 125 -2.88 2.52 -12.43
N ILE A 126 -1.97 1.58 -12.67
CA ILE A 126 -2.28 0.22 -13.16
C ILE A 126 -3.24 -0.55 -12.23
N PHE A 127 -3.27 -0.24 -10.93
CA PHE A 127 -4.24 -0.84 -10.02
C PHE A 127 -5.67 -0.40 -10.35
N TYR A 128 -5.87 0.85 -10.73
CA TYR A 128 -7.18 1.38 -11.08
C TYR A 128 -7.68 0.87 -12.44
N GLU A 129 -6.77 0.66 -13.40
CA GLU A 129 -7.09 0.00 -14.68
C GLU A 129 -7.50 -1.47 -14.49
N GLY A 130 -7.00 -2.12 -13.43
CA GLY A 130 -7.44 -3.45 -13.02
C GLY A 130 -8.79 -3.45 -12.31
N LEU A 131 -9.07 -2.40 -11.52
CA LEU A 131 -10.34 -2.24 -10.78
C LEU A 131 -11.51 -1.84 -11.67
N SER A 132 -11.30 -1.13 -12.77
CA SER A 132 -12.37 -0.75 -13.72
C SER A 132 -13.00 -1.93 -14.48
N LYS A 133 -12.55 -3.16 -14.20
CA LYS A 133 -13.07 -4.42 -14.76
C LYS A 133 -13.99 -5.17 -13.78
N PHE A 134 -14.13 -4.67 -12.55
CA PHE A 134 -15.08 -5.14 -11.54
C PHE A 134 -16.23 -4.14 -11.42
#